data_AF-A0A928A3V3-F1
#
_entry.id   AF-A0A928A3V3-F1
#
_cell.length_a   1.000
_cell.length_b   1.000
_cell.length_c   1.000
_cell.angle_alpha   90.00
_cell.angle_beta   90.00
_cell.angle_gamma   90.00
#
_symmetry.space_group_name_H-M   'P 1'
#
loop_
_entity.id
_entity.type
_entity.pdbx_description
1 polymer ?
#
loop_
_entity_poly.entity_id
_entity_poly.type
_entity_poly.pdbx_seq_one_letter_code
_entity_poly.pdbx_strand_id
1 'polypeptide(L)'
;MKKTLFNASLEESMNLVTDKYIEVSKNTAKTKKIFKKLMGLLTLLCFILLVNFGIMSIETTYNLPMYNSLFSILIAIVSIGISIVYIIKLCTKVYQENILTYYYFNKYMLPIVFLFIIECYLLFIDFSVYVTGNKIFILLYYLLLLVLMLNSYRKFRQEILDIFGKGTHQENKILQWLDYFVLFSRKYGGVVIIILAIVRLLFPIHRSNTTGLSNIQVIFGMFSPLLVILFYYLTISLWKNNFQGYYLQKYLEDYRQLSGCSVEEWYGKKSKMYKESLKNK
;
A
#
# COMPACT_ATOMS: atom_id res chain seq x y z
N MET A 1 -18.99 14.90 -20.48
CA MET A 1 -19.03 13.82 -19.45
C MET A 1 -18.24 14.25 -18.23
N LYS A 2 -18.71 13.94 -17.01
CA LYS A 2 -17.99 14.26 -15.77
C LYS A 2 -16.71 13.40 -15.70
N LYS A 3 -15.54 14.00 -15.53
CA LYS A 3 -14.25 13.28 -15.45
C LYS A 3 -14.23 12.36 -14.24
N THR A 4 -13.93 11.08 -14.45
CA THR A 4 -13.78 10.07 -13.39
C THR A 4 -12.41 9.38 -13.51
N LEU A 5 -11.94 8.79 -12.40
CA LEU A 5 -10.65 8.10 -12.32
C LEU A 5 -10.50 6.91 -13.29
N PHE A 6 -11.60 6.41 -13.86
CA PHE A 6 -11.62 5.20 -14.70
C PHE A 6 -12.03 5.48 -16.16
N ASN A 7 -12.52 6.70 -16.44
CA ASN A 7 -13.02 7.10 -17.77
C ASN A 7 -12.14 8.20 -18.39
N ALA A 8 -10.82 8.02 -18.36
CA ALA A 8 -9.92 8.85 -19.17
C ALA A 8 -9.80 8.28 -20.59
N SER A 9 -9.55 9.16 -21.57
CA SER A 9 -9.27 8.79 -22.97
C SER A 9 -7.86 8.20 -23.14
N LEU A 10 -7.54 7.68 -24.33
CA LEU A 10 -6.19 7.22 -24.67
C LEU A 10 -5.16 8.35 -24.46
N GLU A 11 -5.39 9.50 -25.07
CA GLU A 11 -4.52 10.68 -25.01
C GLU A 11 -4.31 11.16 -23.57
N GLU A 12 -5.38 11.25 -22.77
CA GLU A 12 -5.25 11.60 -21.35
C GLU A 12 -4.46 10.54 -20.57
N SER A 13 -4.62 9.26 -20.91
CA SER A 13 -3.90 8.18 -20.23
C SER A 13 -2.41 8.15 -20.56
N MET A 14 -2.00 8.67 -21.72
CA MET A 14 -0.58 8.76 -22.10
C MET A 14 0.20 9.69 -21.15
N ASN A 15 -0.45 10.71 -20.58
CA ASN A 15 0.14 11.55 -19.54
C ASN A 15 0.41 10.78 -18.23
N LEU A 16 -0.29 9.66 -18.01
CA LEU A 16 -0.16 8.84 -16.82
C LEU A 16 0.78 7.65 -17.04
N VAL A 17 0.63 6.92 -18.15
CA VAL A 17 1.39 5.71 -18.49
C VAL A 17 2.75 6.11 -19.05
N THR A 18 3.77 6.03 -18.21
CA THR A 18 5.14 6.41 -18.60
C THR A 18 5.85 5.33 -19.42
N ASP A 19 6.74 5.72 -20.33
CA ASP A 19 7.61 4.78 -21.07
C ASP A 19 8.42 3.89 -20.14
N LYS A 20 8.91 4.46 -19.03
CA LYS A 20 9.61 3.73 -17.97
C LYS A 20 8.77 2.59 -17.41
N TYR A 21 7.46 2.78 -17.22
CA TYR A 21 6.57 1.74 -16.73
C TYR A 21 6.39 0.63 -17.76
N ILE A 22 6.27 0.98 -19.04
CA ILE A 22 6.18 0.02 -20.14
C ILE A 22 7.47 -0.81 -20.21
N GLU A 23 8.64 -0.18 -20.10
CA GLU A 23 9.94 -0.84 -20.10
C GLU A 23 10.10 -1.81 -18.92
N VAL A 24 9.76 -1.38 -17.70
CA VAL A 24 9.77 -2.23 -16.51
C VAL A 24 8.82 -3.43 -16.68
N SER A 25 7.65 -3.20 -17.27
CA SER A 25 6.67 -4.25 -17.55
C SER A 25 7.21 -5.28 -18.55
N LYS A 26 7.85 -4.83 -19.64
CA LYS A 26 8.51 -5.70 -20.64
C LYS A 26 9.65 -6.51 -20.02
N ASN A 27 10.53 -5.87 -19.25
CA ASN A 27 11.65 -6.53 -18.59
C ASN A 27 11.17 -7.59 -17.58
N THR A 28 10.14 -7.25 -16.80
CA THR A 28 9.52 -8.20 -15.87
C THR A 28 8.93 -9.41 -16.60
N ALA A 29 8.29 -9.20 -17.74
CA ALA A 29 7.72 -10.27 -18.57
C ALA A 29 8.79 -11.25 -19.08
N LYS A 30 9.95 -10.73 -19.52
CA LYS A 30 11.07 -11.56 -20.01
C LYS A 30 11.62 -12.49 -18.92
N THR A 31 11.69 -12.03 -17.68
CA THR A 31 12.37 -12.76 -16.60
C THR A 31 11.59 -13.96 -16.03
N LYS A 32 10.28 -14.11 -16.29
CA LYS A 32 9.42 -15.24 -15.87
C LYS A 32 9.64 -15.77 -14.44
N LYS A 33 9.90 -14.88 -13.47
CA LYS A 33 10.17 -15.28 -12.07
C LYS A 33 8.88 -15.54 -11.27
N ILE A 34 8.03 -16.46 -11.74
CA ILE A 34 6.75 -16.83 -11.09
C ILE A 34 6.99 -17.29 -9.64
N PHE A 35 7.98 -18.16 -9.44
CA PHE A 35 8.33 -18.67 -8.11
C PHE A 35 8.66 -17.55 -7.11
N LYS A 36 9.42 -16.52 -7.52
CA LYS A 36 9.74 -15.38 -6.64
C LYS A 36 8.50 -14.58 -6.24
N LYS A 37 7.52 -14.45 -7.16
CA LYS A 37 6.26 -13.77 -6.87
C LYS A 37 5.40 -14.55 -5.87
N LEU A 38 5.37 -15.88 -6.01
CA LEU A 38 4.69 -16.76 -5.06
C LEU A 38 5.37 -16.74 -3.68
N MET A 39 6.70 -16.75 -3.65
CA MET A 39 7.44 -16.65 -2.39
C MET A 39 7.13 -15.34 -1.66
N GLY A 40 7.14 -14.20 -2.38
CA GLY A 40 6.78 -12.90 -1.79
C GLY A 40 5.35 -12.86 -1.24
N LEU A 41 4.39 -13.48 -1.94
CA LEU A 41 3.01 -13.62 -1.48
C LEU A 41 2.94 -14.44 -0.17
N LEU A 42 3.59 -15.60 -0.14
CA LEU A 42 3.63 -16.48 1.03
C LEU A 42 4.27 -15.78 2.23
N THR A 43 5.40 -15.10 2.01
CA THR A 43 6.08 -14.34 3.07
C THR A 43 5.16 -13.28 3.67
N LEU A 44 4.43 -12.52 2.84
CA LEU A 44 3.51 -11.49 3.31
C LEU A 44 2.33 -12.09 4.10
N LEU A 45 1.78 -13.22 3.66
CA LEU A 45 0.73 -13.94 4.41
C LEU A 45 1.24 -14.44 5.76
N CYS A 46 2.44 -15.01 5.81
CA CYS A 46 3.05 -15.42 7.07
C CYS A 46 3.20 -14.24 8.03
N PHE A 47 3.63 -13.07 7.54
CA PHE A 47 3.71 -11.87 8.37
C PHE A 47 2.34 -11.39 8.88
N ILE A 48 1.30 -11.42 8.05
CA ILE A 48 -0.07 -11.10 8.49
C ILE A 48 -0.50 -12.04 9.62
N LEU A 49 -0.29 -13.35 9.46
CA LEU A 49 -0.63 -14.34 10.49
C LEU A 49 0.19 -14.17 11.77
N LEU A 50 1.46 -13.81 11.67
CA LEU A 50 2.30 -13.52 12.83
C LEU A 50 1.82 -12.29 13.60
N VAL A 51 1.44 -11.22 12.90
CA VAL A 51 0.87 -10.02 13.55
C VAL A 51 -0.49 -10.32 14.17
N ASN A 52 -1.33 -11.12 13.50
CA ASN A 52 -2.60 -11.63 14.04
C ASN A 52 -2.39 -12.32 15.39
N PHE A 53 -1.42 -13.25 15.44
CA PHE A 53 -1.07 -13.95 16.66
C PHE A 53 -0.56 -12.98 17.75
N GLY A 54 0.21 -11.97 17.38
CA GLY A 54 0.66 -10.91 18.28
C GLY A 54 -0.49 -10.11 18.90
N ILE A 55 -1.46 -9.67 18.10
CA ILE A 55 -2.68 -8.98 18.55
C ILE A 55 -3.44 -9.85 19.54
N MET A 56 -3.75 -11.09 19.16
CA MET A 56 -4.49 -12.02 20.01
C MET A 56 -3.76 -12.30 21.33
N SER A 57 -2.44 -12.42 21.31
CA SER A 57 -1.64 -12.66 22.53
C SER A 57 -1.70 -11.47 23.49
N ILE A 58 -1.61 -10.24 22.97
CA ILE A 58 -1.67 -9.03 23.79
C ILE A 58 -3.08 -8.88 24.39
N GLU A 59 -4.14 -8.99 23.59
CA GLU A 59 -5.51 -8.81 24.06
C GLU A 59 -5.90 -9.84 25.13
N THR A 60 -5.56 -11.11 24.91
CA THR A 60 -5.88 -12.21 25.86
C THR A 60 -5.07 -12.13 27.15
N THR A 61 -3.78 -11.80 27.08
CA THR A 61 -2.91 -11.71 28.27
C THR A 61 -3.32 -10.55 29.17
N TYR A 62 -3.73 -9.42 28.58
CA TYR A 62 -4.01 -8.19 29.32
C TYR A 62 -5.50 -7.87 29.47
N ASN A 63 -6.38 -8.78 29.05
CA ASN A 63 -7.84 -8.60 29.03
C ASN A 63 -8.24 -7.22 28.50
N LEU A 64 -7.64 -6.81 27.38
CA LEU A 64 -7.97 -5.55 26.74
C LEU A 64 -9.44 -5.63 26.26
N PRO A 65 -10.28 -4.61 26.51
CA PRO A 65 -11.68 -4.61 26.08
C PRO A 65 -11.83 -4.33 24.58
N MET A 66 -10.79 -4.64 23.81
CA MET A 66 -10.70 -4.37 22.39
C MET A 66 -11.07 -5.65 21.64
N TYR A 67 -11.71 -5.48 20.48
CA TYR A 67 -12.05 -6.57 19.58
C TYR A 67 -11.12 -6.56 18.35
N ASN A 68 -9.87 -6.09 18.51
CA ASN A 68 -8.91 -6.00 17.40
C ASN A 68 -8.54 -7.38 16.88
N SER A 69 -8.48 -8.41 17.73
CA SER A 69 -8.32 -9.80 17.28
C SER A 69 -9.40 -10.23 16.28
N LEU A 70 -10.66 -9.83 16.47
CA LEU A 70 -11.73 -10.15 15.50
C LEU A 70 -11.50 -9.46 14.16
N PHE A 71 -11.15 -8.18 14.17
CA PHE A 71 -10.83 -7.44 12.93
C PHE A 71 -9.58 -8.00 12.24
N SER A 72 -8.57 -8.36 13.01
CA SER A 72 -7.33 -8.99 12.59
C SER A 72 -7.58 -10.32 11.87
N ILE A 73 -8.43 -11.20 12.45
CA ILE A 73 -8.85 -12.46 11.83
C ILE A 73 -9.58 -12.19 10.49
N LEU A 74 -10.47 -11.20 10.44
CA LEU A 74 -11.14 -10.82 9.19
C LEU A 74 -10.14 -10.35 8.13
N ILE A 75 -9.12 -9.57 8.52
CA ILE A 75 -8.05 -9.12 7.63
C ILE A 75 -7.27 -10.33 7.09
N ALA A 76 -6.95 -11.32 7.91
CA ALA A 76 -6.26 -12.53 7.48
C ALA A 76 -7.11 -13.34 6.47
N ILE A 77 -8.40 -13.54 6.76
CA ILE A 77 -9.33 -14.25 5.87
C ILE A 77 -9.44 -13.55 4.51
N VAL A 78 -9.63 -12.23 4.51
CA VAL A 78 -9.70 -11.44 3.26
C VAL A 78 -8.39 -11.53 2.49
N SER A 79 -7.24 -11.47 3.17
CA SER A 79 -5.92 -11.58 2.54
C SER A 79 -5.69 -12.93 1.88
N ILE A 80 -6.13 -14.02 2.53
CA ILE A 80 -6.11 -15.37 1.95
C ILE A 80 -7.04 -15.44 0.73
N GLY A 81 -8.25 -14.90 0.81
CA GLY A 81 -9.20 -14.86 -0.32
C GLY A 81 -8.62 -14.14 -1.55
N ILE A 82 -8.02 -12.97 -1.36
CA ILE A 82 -7.35 -12.22 -2.45
C ILE A 82 -6.19 -13.03 -3.03
N SER A 83 -5.43 -13.72 -2.18
CA SER A 83 -4.30 -14.56 -2.59
C SER A 83 -4.74 -15.75 -3.45
N ILE A 84 -5.84 -16.41 -3.09
CA ILE A 84 -6.43 -17.50 -3.90
C ILE A 84 -6.84 -16.97 -5.27
N VAL A 85 -7.55 -15.83 -5.33
CA VAL A 85 -7.94 -15.20 -6.60
C VAL A 85 -6.73 -14.84 -7.46
N TYR A 86 -5.65 -14.35 -6.82
CA TYR A 86 -4.41 -14.05 -7.52
C TYR A 86 -3.78 -15.31 -8.13
N ILE A 87 -3.67 -16.40 -7.37
CA ILE A 87 -3.10 -17.67 -7.83
C ILE A 87 -3.91 -18.21 -9.03
N ILE A 88 -5.25 -18.20 -8.95
CA ILE A 88 -6.12 -18.64 -10.06
C ILE A 88 -5.83 -17.81 -11.32
N LYS A 89 -5.70 -16.48 -11.19
CA LYS A 89 -5.42 -15.58 -12.32
C LYS A 89 -4.00 -15.70 -12.86
N LEU A 90 -3.04 -16.02 -12.00
CA LEU A 90 -1.67 -16.32 -12.40
C LEU A 90 -1.63 -17.57 -13.28
N CYS A 91 -2.43 -18.59 -12.97
CA CYS A 91 -2.55 -19.81 -13.78
C CYS A 91 -3.28 -19.59 -15.12
N THR A 92 -4.26 -18.69 -15.18
CA THR A 92 -5.10 -18.49 -16.40
C THR A 92 -4.66 -17.36 -17.33
N LYS A 93 -4.35 -16.17 -16.81
CA LYS A 93 -4.15 -14.95 -17.63
C LYS A 93 -2.69 -14.60 -17.89
N VAL A 94 -1.79 -14.84 -16.94
CA VAL A 94 -0.37 -14.46 -17.06
C VAL A 94 0.36 -15.25 -18.16
N TYR A 95 -0.14 -16.43 -18.54
CA TYR A 95 0.37 -17.16 -19.70
C TYR A 95 -0.02 -16.56 -21.06
N GLN A 96 -1.00 -15.65 -21.10
CA GLN A 96 -1.56 -15.10 -22.34
C GLN A 96 -1.10 -13.66 -22.62
N GLU A 97 -0.84 -12.86 -21.58
CA GLU A 97 -0.53 -11.42 -21.69
C GLU A 97 0.80 -11.09 -20.99
N ASN A 98 1.92 -11.29 -21.70
CA ASN A 98 3.26 -11.14 -21.14
C ASN A 98 3.48 -9.78 -20.44
N ILE A 99 3.16 -8.66 -21.10
CA ILE A 99 3.43 -7.31 -20.55
C ILE A 99 2.59 -6.98 -19.31
N LEU A 100 1.36 -7.50 -19.20
CA LEU A 100 0.45 -7.23 -18.08
C LEU A 100 0.79 -8.02 -16.82
N THR A 101 1.76 -8.94 -16.88
CA THR A 101 2.22 -9.74 -15.74
C THR A 101 2.73 -8.89 -14.57
N TYR A 102 3.28 -7.70 -14.85
CA TYR A 102 3.68 -6.74 -13.83
C TYR A 102 2.46 -6.09 -13.16
N TYR A 103 1.51 -5.62 -13.97
CA TYR A 103 0.27 -5.02 -13.48
C TYR A 103 -0.58 -6.00 -12.65
N TYR A 104 -0.79 -7.24 -13.13
CA TYR A 104 -1.58 -8.21 -12.36
C TYR A 104 -0.94 -8.51 -11.01
N PHE A 105 0.38 -8.66 -10.93
CA PHE A 105 1.07 -8.83 -9.66
C PHE A 105 0.79 -7.64 -8.72
N ASN A 106 1.03 -6.41 -9.16
CA ASN A 106 0.80 -5.23 -8.32
C ASN A 106 -0.68 -5.04 -7.94
N LYS A 107 -1.62 -5.38 -8.83
CA LYS A 107 -3.07 -5.28 -8.58
C LYS A 107 -3.50 -6.15 -7.40
N TYR A 108 -2.93 -7.34 -7.25
CA TYR A 108 -3.26 -8.28 -6.17
C TYR A 108 -2.39 -8.08 -4.94
N MET A 109 -1.11 -7.73 -5.09
CA MET A 109 -0.21 -7.50 -3.95
C MET A 109 -0.55 -6.22 -3.20
N LEU A 110 -0.93 -5.15 -3.90
CA LEU A 110 -1.23 -3.87 -3.26
C LEU A 110 -2.31 -3.94 -2.18
N PRO A 111 -3.48 -4.56 -2.40
CA PRO A 111 -4.49 -4.66 -1.35
C PRO A 111 -4.01 -5.53 -0.18
N ILE A 112 -3.20 -6.57 -0.41
CA ILE A 112 -2.65 -7.40 0.67
C ILE A 112 -1.63 -6.60 1.49
N VAL A 113 -0.76 -5.81 0.86
CA VAL A 113 0.17 -4.90 1.56
C VAL A 113 -0.59 -3.84 2.36
N PHE A 114 -1.65 -3.28 1.78
CA PHE A 114 -2.51 -2.32 2.47
C PHE A 114 -3.18 -2.93 3.71
N LEU A 115 -3.69 -4.15 3.60
CA LEU A 115 -4.25 -4.91 4.71
C LEU A 115 -3.20 -5.21 5.78
N PHE A 116 -1.98 -5.61 5.39
CA PHE A 116 -0.87 -5.81 6.33
C PHE A 116 -0.49 -4.54 7.10
N ILE A 117 -0.57 -3.36 6.47
CA ILE A 117 -0.31 -2.09 7.15
C ILE A 117 -1.40 -1.77 8.16
N ILE A 118 -2.68 -2.02 7.83
CA ILE A 118 -3.79 -1.90 8.78
C ILE A 118 -3.57 -2.87 9.95
N GLU A 119 -3.16 -4.10 9.66
CA GLU A 119 -2.86 -5.13 10.65
C GLU A 119 -1.77 -4.67 11.64
N CYS A 120 -0.65 -4.15 11.13
CA CYS A 120 0.39 -3.56 11.99
C CYS A 120 -0.13 -2.36 12.79
N TYR A 121 -1.01 -1.54 12.21
CA TYR A 121 -1.60 -0.41 12.91
C TYR A 121 -2.44 -0.85 14.11
N LEU A 122 -3.25 -1.91 13.97
CA LEU A 122 -4.02 -2.50 15.06
C LEU A 122 -3.10 -3.00 16.19
N LEU A 123 -2.02 -3.73 15.85
CA LEU A 123 -1.03 -4.18 16.83
C LEU A 123 -0.44 -3.03 17.64
N PHE A 124 -0.09 -1.92 16.99
CA PHE A 124 0.47 -0.76 17.68
C PHE A 124 -0.58 -0.01 18.52
N ILE A 125 -1.86 -0.06 18.16
CA ILE A 125 -2.93 0.44 19.04
C ILE A 125 -2.97 -0.38 20.32
N ASP A 126 -3.00 -1.71 20.21
CA ASP A 126 -3.05 -2.60 21.39
C ASP A 126 -1.84 -2.39 22.28
N PHE A 127 -0.66 -2.27 21.68
CA PHE A 127 0.56 -1.94 22.39
C PHE A 127 0.49 -0.58 23.08
N SER A 128 0.00 0.46 22.41
CA SER A 128 -0.16 1.79 23.00
C SER A 128 -1.14 1.78 24.18
N VAL A 129 -2.24 1.04 24.09
CA VAL A 129 -3.24 0.95 25.17
C VAL A 129 -2.68 0.16 26.33
N TYR A 130 -1.97 -0.94 26.08
CA TYR A 130 -1.26 -1.70 27.09
C TYR A 130 -0.28 -0.82 27.88
N VAL A 131 0.52 -0.03 27.17
CA VAL A 131 1.57 0.81 27.77
C VAL A 131 1.00 2.00 28.54
N THR A 132 -0.04 2.65 28.01
CA THR A 132 -0.62 3.87 28.62
C THR A 132 -1.73 3.60 29.62
N GLY A 133 -2.38 2.43 29.53
CA GLY A 133 -3.59 2.09 30.29
C GLY A 133 -4.83 2.92 29.93
N ASN A 134 -4.73 3.85 28.98
CA ASN A 134 -5.78 4.82 28.70
C ASN A 134 -6.56 4.46 27.42
N LYS A 135 -7.84 4.15 27.59
CA LYS A 135 -8.75 3.74 26.52
C LYS A 135 -9.15 4.88 25.59
N ILE A 136 -8.95 6.15 25.98
CA ILE A 136 -9.27 7.31 25.11
C ILE A 136 -8.43 7.28 23.84
N PHE A 137 -7.19 6.77 23.92
CA PHE A 137 -6.29 6.68 22.76
C PHE A 137 -6.83 5.78 21.66
N ILE A 138 -7.66 4.78 22.00
CA ILE A 138 -8.31 3.88 21.04
C ILE A 138 -9.12 4.70 20.01
N LEU A 139 -10.03 5.53 20.51
CA LEU A 139 -10.90 6.35 19.66
C LEU A 139 -10.07 7.34 18.83
N LEU A 140 -9.06 7.95 19.44
CA LEU A 140 -8.17 8.90 18.77
C LEU A 140 -7.40 8.24 17.61
N TYR A 141 -6.87 7.03 17.79
CA TYR A 141 -6.14 6.33 16.73
C TYR A 141 -7.05 5.88 15.57
N TYR A 142 -8.25 5.36 15.83
CA TYR A 142 -9.16 5.05 14.72
C TYR A 142 -9.60 6.30 13.96
N LEU A 143 -9.87 7.40 14.65
CA LEU A 143 -10.15 8.69 14.01
C LEU A 143 -8.96 9.17 13.17
N LEU A 144 -7.74 9.05 13.70
CA LEU A 144 -6.52 9.38 12.97
C LEU A 144 -6.40 8.55 11.68
N LEU A 145 -6.58 7.23 11.77
CA LEU A 145 -6.57 6.33 10.61
C LEU A 145 -7.61 6.76 9.57
N LEU A 146 -8.84 7.04 9.99
CA LEU A 146 -9.92 7.47 9.11
C LEU A 146 -9.59 8.79 8.40
N VAL A 147 -9.09 9.79 9.14
CA VAL A 147 -8.67 11.08 8.57
C VAL A 147 -7.53 10.90 7.57
N LEU A 148 -6.54 10.06 7.89
CA LEU A 148 -5.45 9.73 6.97
C LEU A 148 -5.95 9.08 5.68
N MET A 149 -6.88 8.13 5.78
CA MET A 149 -7.50 7.48 4.62
C MET A 149 -8.25 8.47 3.73
N LEU A 150 -9.09 9.32 4.32
CA LEU A 150 -9.85 10.32 3.59
C LEU A 150 -8.95 11.35 2.90
N ASN A 151 -7.95 11.87 3.61
CA ASN A 151 -7.02 12.86 3.08
C ASN A 151 -6.22 12.28 1.91
N SER A 152 -5.71 11.07 2.09
CA SER A 152 -4.93 10.36 1.08
C SER A 152 -5.74 10.06 -0.17
N TYR A 153 -6.98 9.61 -0.01
CA TYR A 153 -7.90 9.39 -1.12
C TYR A 153 -8.17 10.69 -1.89
N ARG A 154 -8.45 11.79 -1.18
CA ARG A 154 -8.68 13.11 -1.80
C ARG A 154 -7.46 13.58 -2.59
N LYS A 155 -6.26 13.53 -1.99
CA LYS A 155 -5.00 13.92 -2.64
C LYS A 155 -4.71 13.07 -3.86
N PHE A 156 -4.77 11.75 -3.71
CA PHE A 156 -4.55 10.80 -4.79
C PHE A 156 -5.50 11.04 -5.97
N ARG A 157 -6.79 11.24 -5.68
CA ARG A 157 -7.80 11.55 -6.70
C ARG A 157 -7.47 12.85 -7.44
N GLN A 158 -7.11 13.90 -6.71
CA GLN A 158 -6.73 15.18 -7.31
C GLN A 158 -5.49 15.04 -8.20
N GLU A 159 -4.46 14.36 -7.71
CA GLU A 159 -3.23 14.12 -8.46
C GLU A 159 -3.47 13.41 -9.79
N ILE A 160 -4.27 12.35 -9.81
CA ILE A 160 -4.60 11.64 -11.05
C ILE A 160 -5.40 12.54 -12.01
N LEU A 161 -6.40 13.27 -11.50
CA LEU A 161 -7.20 14.18 -12.33
C LEU A 161 -6.36 15.32 -12.91
N ASP A 162 -5.40 15.84 -12.15
CA ASP A 162 -4.47 16.87 -12.62
C ASP A 162 -3.54 16.33 -13.72
N ILE A 163 -3.04 15.09 -13.58
CA ILE A 163 -2.24 14.42 -14.62
C ILE A 163 -3.04 14.30 -15.92
N PHE A 164 -4.31 13.87 -15.84
CA PHE A 164 -5.18 13.77 -17.03
C PHE A 164 -5.48 15.14 -17.65
N GLY A 165 -5.69 16.17 -16.84
CA GLY A 165 -6.13 17.48 -17.32
C GLY A 165 -5.01 18.38 -17.84
N LYS A 166 -3.81 18.31 -17.25
CA LYS A 166 -2.73 19.28 -17.50
C LYS A 166 -1.45 18.66 -18.06
N GLY A 167 -1.34 17.33 -18.12
CA GLY A 167 -0.10 16.65 -18.54
C GLY A 167 1.10 16.91 -17.63
N THR A 168 0.89 17.52 -16.45
CA THR A 168 1.98 17.86 -15.54
C THR A 168 2.43 16.61 -14.79
N HIS A 169 3.58 16.07 -15.14
CA HIS A 169 4.33 15.18 -14.28
C HIS A 169 4.77 15.97 -13.05
N GLN A 170 3.99 15.91 -11.97
CA GLN A 170 4.46 16.41 -10.68
C GLN A 170 5.66 15.57 -10.26
N GLU A 171 6.75 16.26 -9.91
CA GLU A 171 7.93 15.68 -9.30
C GLU A 171 7.56 14.75 -8.15
N ASN A 172 8.46 13.81 -7.84
CA ASN A 172 8.21 12.74 -6.88
C ASN A 172 7.93 13.34 -5.50
N LYS A 173 6.65 13.53 -5.16
CA LYS A 173 6.20 14.20 -3.94
C LYS A 173 6.73 13.55 -2.67
N ILE A 174 7.10 12.27 -2.71
CA ILE A 174 7.76 11.56 -1.60
C ILE A 174 9.17 12.11 -1.38
N LEU A 175 9.90 12.42 -2.44
CA LEU A 175 11.22 13.04 -2.38
C LEU A 175 11.10 14.45 -1.80
N GLN A 176 10.14 15.23 -2.29
CA GLN A 176 9.84 16.55 -1.72
C GLN A 176 9.38 16.45 -0.25
N TRP A 177 8.54 15.47 0.11
CA TRP A 177 8.08 15.27 1.48
C TRP A 177 9.20 14.76 2.41
N LEU A 178 10.12 13.93 1.90
CA LEU A 178 11.35 13.56 2.58
C LEU A 178 12.23 14.78 2.80
N ASP A 179 12.40 15.64 1.80
CA ASP A 179 13.14 16.89 1.93
C ASP A 179 12.47 17.82 2.95
N TYR A 180 11.14 17.97 2.91
CA TYR A 180 10.38 18.69 3.92
C TYR A 180 10.50 18.06 5.31
N PHE A 181 10.49 16.73 5.42
CA PHE A 181 10.64 16.02 6.69
C PHE A 181 12.06 16.16 7.24
N VAL A 182 13.07 16.11 6.40
CA VAL A 182 14.48 16.35 6.76
C VAL A 182 14.66 17.79 7.24
N LEU A 183 14.11 18.76 6.51
CA LEU A 183 14.12 20.18 6.90
C LEU A 183 13.32 20.44 8.18
N PHE A 184 12.15 19.80 8.32
CA PHE A 184 11.30 19.89 9.50
C PHE A 184 11.97 19.25 10.73
N SER A 185 12.52 18.04 10.59
CA SER A 185 13.23 17.33 11.66
C SER A 185 14.46 18.12 12.11
N ARG A 186 15.24 18.65 11.16
CA ARG A 186 16.40 19.50 11.44
C ARG A 186 16.03 20.81 12.16
N LYS A 187 14.86 21.39 11.88
CA LYS A 187 14.45 22.70 12.42
C LYS A 187 13.58 22.60 13.69
N TYR A 188 12.76 21.57 13.81
CA TYR A 188 11.73 21.43 14.83
C TYR A 188 11.83 20.12 15.65
N GLY A 189 12.84 19.27 15.41
CA GLY A 189 13.07 18.07 16.21
C GLY A 189 13.14 18.36 17.71
N GLY A 190 13.76 19.47 18.11
CA GLY A 190 13.76 19.94 19.50
C GLY A 190 12.40 20.46 20.00
N VAL A 191 11.60 21.06 19.13
CA VAL A 191 10.24 21.53 19.46
C VAL A 191 9.29 20.36 19.72
N VAL A 192 9.45 19.25 18.98
CA VAL A 192 8.72 18.01 19.26
C VAL A 192 9.06 17.48 20.66
N ILE A 193 10.33 17.52 21.07
CA ILE A 193 10.76 17.12 22.42
C ILE A 193 10.13 18.03 23.50
N ILE A 194 10.02 19.33 23.25
CA ILE A 194 9.39 20.28 24.17
C ILE A 194 7.87 20.07 24.25
N ILE A 195 7.20 19.83 23.13
CA ILE A 195 5.78 19.47 23.09
C ILE A 195 5.54 18.16 23.85
N LEU A 196 6.41 17.15 23.67
CA LEU A 196 6.37 15.91 24.43
C LEU A 196 6.55 16.15 25.94
N ALA A 197 7.39 17.10 26.34
CA ALA A 197 7.55 17.50 27.75
C ALA A 197 6.32 18.24 28.30
N ILE A 198 5.61 19.02 27.48
CA ILE A 198 4.36 19.69 27.86
C ILE A 198 3.21 18.68 27.97
N VAL A 199 3.10 17.74 27.03
CA VAL A 199 2.13 16.63 27.12
C VAL A 199 2.38 15.80 28.38
N ARG A 200 3.64 15.56 28.74
CA ARG A 200 4.05 14.91 30.00
C ARG A 200 3.56 15.67 31.25
N LEU A 201 3.53 17.00 31.22
CA LEU A 201 3.04 17.82 32.34
C LEU A 201 1.51 17.82 32.44
N LEU A 202 0.82 17.83 31.30
CA LEU A 202 -0.66 17.88 31.25
C LEU A 202 -1.31 16.51 31.48
N PHE A 203 -0.62 15.42 31.13
CA PHE A 203 -1.07 14.03 31.34
C PHE A 203 -0.03 13.26 32.15
N PRO A 204 0.04 13.45 33.48
CA PRO A 204 0.93 12.67 34.32
C PRO A 204 0.52 11.20 34.22
N ILE A 205 1.33 10.40 33.53
CA ILE A 205 1.22 8.95 33.47
C ILE A 205 1.25 8.47 34.92
N HIS A 206 0.10 8.01 35.43
CA HIS A 206 0.07 7.36 36.72
C HIS A 206 0.98 6.15 36.65
N ARG A 207 1.95 6.10 37.58
CA ARG A 207 2.81 4.94 37.78
C ARG A 207 1.91 3.83 38.31
N SER A 208 1.25 3.10 37.40
CA SER A 208 0.76 1.79 37.79
C SER A 208 2.01 0.97 38.05
N ASN A 209 2.19 0.52 39.29
CA ASN A 209 3.28 -0.37 39.70
C ASN A 209 3.25 -1.73 38.96
N THR A 210 2.46 -1.88 37.88
CA THR A 210 2.12 -3.13 37.22
C THR A 210 2.97 -3.46 36.00
N THR A 211 3.66 -2.49 35.36
CA THR A 211 4.41 -2.76 34.11
C THR A 211 5.92 -2.59 34.20
N GLY A 212 6.44 -1.90 35.23
CA GLY A 212 7.90 -1.69 35.40
C GLY A 212 8.58 -0.89 34.26
N LEU A 213 7.81 -0.31 33.34
CA LEU A 213 8.32 0.39 32.17
C LEU A 213 8.91 1.76 32.53
N SER A 214 10.03 2.10 31.90
CA SER A 214 10.63 3.43 31.99
C SER A 214 9.78 4.48 31.27
N ASN A 215 9.90 5.75 31.67
CA ASN A 215 9.17 6.86 31.05
C ASN A 215 9.39 6.94 29.52
N ILE A 216 10.57 6.56 29.04
CA ILE A 216 10.90 6.54 27.61
C ILE A 216 10.08 5.47 26.88
N GLN A 217 9.94 4.28 27.49
CA GLN A 217 9.14 3.20 26.92
C GLN A 217 7.65 3.56 26.87
N VAL A 218 7.15 4.33 27.86
CA VAL A 218 5.76 4.80 27.84
C VAL A 218 5.51 5.78 26.70
N ILE A 219 6.41 6.76 26.53
CA ILE A 219 6.34 7.71 25.43
C ILE A 219 6.43 6.98 24.08
N PHE A 220 7.36 6.04 23.94
CA PHE A 220 7.49 5.25 22.72
C PHE A 220 6.22 4.46 22.41
N GLY A 221 5.65 3.76 23.40
CA GLY A 221 4.42 2.99 23.22
C GLY A 221 3.25 3.87 22.81
N MET A 222 3.12 5.05 23.42
CA MET A 222 2.10 6.04 23.07
C MET A 222 2.21 6.47 21.60
N PHE A 223 3.40 6.80 21.09
CA PHE A 223 3.54 7.29 19.71
C PHE A 223 3.74 6.18 18.67
N SER A 224 3.78 4.91 19.08
CA SER A 224 4.07 3.77 18.22
C SER A 224 3.10 3.61 17.02
N PRO A 225 1.79 3.92 17.10
CA PRO A 225 0.91 3.84 15.92
C PRO A 225 1.32 4.81 14.80
N LEU A 226 2.01 5.91 15.12
CA LEU A 226 2.47 6.87 14.10
C LEU A 226 3.56 6.29 13.19
N LEU A 227 4.30 5.27 13.64
CA LEU A 227 5.36 4.63 12.85
C LEU A 227 4.81 4.00 11.56
N VAL A 228 3.57 3.52 11.60
CA VAL A 228 2.90 2.85 10.48
C VAL A 228 2.51 3.85 9.38
N ILE A 229 2.38 5.14 9.70
CA ILE A 229 1.97 6.18 8.75
C ILE A 229 2.96 6.28 7.58
N LEU A 230 4.26 6.10 7.84
CA LEU A 230 5.28 6.11 6.79
C LEU A 230 5.03 5.01 5.74
N PHE A 231 4.78 3.77 6.20
CA PHE A 231 4.49 2.64 5.33
C PHE A 231 3.17 2.81 4.58
N TYR A 232 2.18 3.44 5.22
CA TYR A 232 0.94 3.81 4.57
C TYR A 232 1.15 4.76 3.38
N TYR A 233 1.99 5.80 3.53
CA TYR A 233 2.32 6.70 2.42
C TYR A 233 3.06 6.01 1.27
N LEU A 234 3.95 5.07 1.57
CA LEU A 234 4.59 4.25 0.53
C LEU A 234 3.55 3.44 -0.26
N THR A 235 2.51 2.95 0.39
CA THR A 235 1.44 2.20 -0.27
C THR A 235 0.65 3.08 -1.24
N ILE A 236 0.34 4.32 -0.88
CA ILE A 236 -0.32 5.29 -1.77
C ILE A 236 0.51 5.52 -3.05
N SER A 237 1.84 5.53 -2.95
CA SER A 237 2.70 5.62 -4.14
C SER A 237 2.52 4.43 -5.09
N LEU A 238 2.35 3.22 -4.54
CA LEU A 238 2.14 2.01 -5.34
C LEU A 238 0.78 2.02 -6.05
N TRP A 239 -0.22 2.74 -5.51
CA TRP A 239 -1.51 2.91 -6.17
C TRP A 239 -1.38 3.59 -7.53
N LYS A 240 -0.48 4.58 -7.66
CA LYS A 240 -0.23 5.25 -8.94
C LYS A 240 0.25 4.27 -10.02
N ASN A 241 1.17 3.36 -9.66
CA ASN A 241 1.66 2.32 -10.57
C ASN A 241 0.55 1.37 -10.99
N ASN A 242 -0.37 1.03 -10.08
CA ASN A 242 -1.53 0.21 -10.42
C ASN A 242 -2.48 0.92 -11.39
N PHE A 243 -2.65 2.23 -11.26
CA PHE A 243 -3.43 3.01 -12.23
C PHE A 243 -2.75 3.07 -13.61
N GLN A 244 -1.42 3.19 -13.68
CA GLN A 244 -0.71 3.06 -14.96
C GLN A 244 -0.99 1.70 -15.62
N GLY A 245 -0.90 0.61 -14.86
CA GLY A 245 -1.21 -0.72 -15.39
C GLY A 245 -2.68 -0.91 -15.77
N TYR A 246 -3.62 -0.26 -15.07
CA TYR A 246 -5.04 -0.28 -15.42
C TYR A 246 -5.28 0.33 -16.81
N TYR A 247 -4.70 1.49 -17.08
CA TYR A 247 -4.83 2.15 -18.38
C TYR A 247 -4.04 1.46 -19.49
N LEU A 248 -2.87 0.90 -19.17
CA LEU A 248 -2.13 0.04 -20.10
C LEU A 248 -2.96 -1.19 -20.49
N GLN A 249 -3.68 -1.81 -19.54
CA GLN A 249 -4.60 -2.92 -19.84
C GLN A 249 -5.80 -2.44 -20.69
N LYS A 250 -6.36 -1.28 -20.37
CA LYS A 250 -7.55 -0.75 -21.04
C LYS A 250 -7.30 -0.46 -22.53
N TYR A 251 -6.13 0.10 -22.86
CA TYR A 251 -5.73 0.50 -24.21
C TYR A 251 -4.55 -0.33 -24.74
N LEU A 252 -4.54 -1.63 -24.43
CA LEU A 252 -3.37 -2.50 -24.60
C LEU A 252 -2.84 -2.53 -26.05
N GLU A 253 -3.75 -2.56 -27.02
CA GLU A 253 -3.40 -2.62 -28.43
C GLU A 253 -2.93 -1.26 -28.98
N ASP A 254 -3.56 -0.17 -28.55
CA ASP A 254 -3.15 1.19 -28.89
C ASP A 254 -1.73 1.47 -28.37
N TYR A 255 -1.45 1.10 -27.11
CA TYR A 255 -0.10 1.22 -26.53
C TYR A 255 0.93 0.35 -27.23
N ARG A 256 0.54 -0.83 -27.73
CA ARG A 256 1.44 -1.68 -28.55
C ARG A 256 1.83 -0.96 -29.84
N GLN A 257 0.84 -0.41 -30.55
CA GLN A 257 1.05 0.33 -31.80
C GLN A 257 1.89 1.58 -31.58
N LEU A 258 1.58 2.38 -30.55
CA LEU A 258 2.35 3.55 -30.15
C LEU A 258 3.80 3.20 -29.79
N SER A 259 4.02 2.05 -29.17
CA SER A 259 5.37 1.56 -28.82
C SER A 259 6.14 0.96 -30.02
N GLY A 260 5.51 0.83 -31.19
CA GLY A 260 6.12 0.18 -32.37
C GLY A 260 6.45 -1.31 -32.18
N CYS A 261 5.88 -1.99 -31.18
CA CYS A 261 6.24 -3.37 -30.84
C CYS A 261 5.46 -4.38 -31.70
N SER A 262 6.13 -5.47 -32.09
CA SER A 262 5.43 -6.58 -32.76
C SER A 262 4.47 -7.31 -31.81
N VAL A 263 3.47 -8.02 -32.36
CA VAL A 263 2.54 -8.87 -31.58
C VAL A 263 3.32 -9.92 -30.76
N GLU A 264 4.39 -10.46 -31.36
CA GLU A 264 5.26 -11.44 -30.70
C GLU A 264 5.99 -10.84 -29.49
N GLU A 265 6.58 -9.66 -29.65
CA GLU A 265 7.33 -9.02 -28.57
C GLU A 265 6.43 -8.60 -27.40
N TRP A 266 5.22 -8.14 -27.72
CA TRP A 266 4.28 -7.61 -26.74
C TRP A 266 3.56 -8.71 -25.93
N TYR A 267 3.02 -9.71 -26.64
CA TYR A 267 2.22 -10.77 -26.02
C TYR A 267 3.02 -12.05 -25.78
N GLY A 268 4.08 -12.30 -26.56
CA GLY A 268 4.90 -13.50 -26.52
C GLY A 268 4.45 -14.59 -27.49
N LYS A 269 5.42 -15.42 -27.93
CA LYS A 269 5.22 -16.57 -28.85
C LYS A 269 4.13 -17.56 -28.43
N LYS A 270 3.83 -17.68 -27.13
CA LYS A 270 2.84 -18.63 -26.60
C LYS A 270 1.44 -18.04 -26.46
N SER A 271 1.28 -16.73 -26.67
CA SER A 271 0.00 -16.04 -26.51
C SER A 271 -1.02 -16.41 -27.59
N LYS A 272 -2.30 -16.27 -27.26
CA LYS A 272 -3.41 -16.45 -28.23
C LYS A 272 -3.33 -15.41 -29.34
N MET A 273 -3.09 -14.14 -28.98
CA MET A 273 -2.95 -13.03 -29.92
C MET A 273 -1.87 -13.28 -30.97
N TYR A 274 -0.71 -13.81 -30.55
CA TYR A 274 0.34 -14.18 -31.49
C TYR A 274 -0.09 -15.32 -32.42
N LYS A 275 -0.70 -16.39 -31.87
CA LYS A 275 -1.20 -17.52 -32.67
C LYS A 275 -2.26 -17.10 -33.68
N GLU A 276 -3.14 -16.17 -33.34
CA GLU A 276 -4.14 -15.61 -34.23
C GLU A 276 -3.51 -14.72 -35.31
N SER A 277 -2.51 -13.91 -34.95
CA SER A 277 -1.77 -13.09 -35.93
C SER A 277 -1.04 -13.91 -37.00
N LEU A 278 -0.66 -15.15 -36.68
CA LEU A 278 -0.05 -16.09 -37.62
C LEU A 278 -1.07 -16.76 -38.56
N LYS A 279 -2.35 -16.87 -38.14
CA LYS A 279 -3.42 -17.44 -38.98
C LYS A 279 -3.99 -16.46 -39.99
N ASN A 280 -3.85 -15.16 -39.71
CA ASN A 280 -4.35 -14.08 -40.55
C ASN A 280 -3.30 -13.56 -41.55
N LYS A 281 -2.13 -14.20 -41.63
CA LYS A 281 -1.08 -13.97 -42.63
C LYS A 281 -1.11 -15.09 -43.65
#